data_AF-A0A1H0PY07-F1
#
_entry.id   AF-A0A1H0PY07-F1
#
_cell.length_a   1.000
_cell.length_b   1.000
_cell.length_c   1.000
_cell.angle_alpha   90.00
_cell.angle_beta   90.00
_cell.angle_gamma   90.00
#
_symmetry.space_group_name_H-M   'P 1'
#
loop_
_entity.id
_entity.type
_entity.pdbx_description
1 polymer ?
#
loop_
_entity_poly.entity_id
_entity_poly.type
_entity_poly.pdbx_seq_one_letter_code
_entity_poly.pdbx_strand_id
1 'polypeptide(L)'
;MKDVPVGVLNYIMDVLRGLYFGEVVLIAQNGVLIQVERTEKMRVHPWQGIPKPAEWSDVTERNLRRTIERELASLYYGRLSIIVKQGTVTHFDRLEKQRFMDGDGI
;
A
#
# COMPACT_ATOMS: atom_id res chain seq x y z
N MET A 1 17.02 -3.97 -5.58
CA MET A 1 16.52 -2.67 -5.08
C MET A 1 17.18 -2.38 -3.75
N LYS A 2 17.34 -1.11 -3.35
CA LYS A 2 17.75 -0.80 -1.97
C LYS A 2 16.68 -1.32 -1.02
N ASP A 3 17.06 -1.83 0.14
CA ASP A 3 16.10 -2.23 1.17
C ASP A 3 15.16 -1.05 1.48
N VAL A 4 13.86 -1.35 1.65
CA VAL A 4 12.89 -0.34 2.05
C VAL A 4 13.29 0.14 3.45
N PRO A 5 13.55 1.44 3.67
CA PRO A 5 13.94 1.92 4.98
C PRO A 5 12.87 1.58 6.03
N VAL A 6 13.29 1.09 7.20
CA VAL A 6 12.36 0.66 8.27
C VAL A 6 11.35 1.75 8.64
N GLY A 7 11.78 3.02 8.66
CA GLY A 7 10.88 4.15 8.92
C GLY A 7 9.79 4.33 7.87
N VAL A 8 10.10 4.09 6.59
CA VAL A 8 9.13 4.14 5.48
C VAL A 8 8.15 2.98 5.61
N LEU A 9 8.64 1.77 5.91
CA LEU A 9 7.77 0.61 6.13
C LEU A 9 6.84 0.85 7.31
N ASN A 10 7.33 1.39 8.43
CA ASN A 10 6.50 1.72 9.59
C ASN A 10 5.40 2.73 9.23
N TYR A 11 5.74 3.78 8.49
CA TYR A 11 4.76 4.75 8.01
C TYR A 11 3.65 4.10 7.18
N ILE A 12 4.00 3.21 6.23
CA ILE A 12 3.00 2.47 5.43
C ILE A 12 2.10 1.63 6.32
N MET A 13 2.67 0.93 7.30
CA MET A 13 1.91 0.09 8.22
C MET A 13 0.95 0.90 9.08
N ASP A 14 1.35 2.09 9.56
CA ASP A 14 0.49 2.97 10.34
C ASP A 14 -0.65 3.54 9.50
N VAL A 15 -0.39 3.91 8.24
CA VAL A 15 -1.43 4.36 7.31
C VAL A 15 -2.46 3.26 7.07
N LEU A 16 -2.01 2.02 6.80
CA LEU A 16 -2.90 0.88 6.58
C LEU A 16 -3.71 0.54 7.84
N ARG A 17 -3.10 0.58 9.03
CA ARG A 17 -3.78 0.30 10.31
C ARG A 17 -4.88 1.32 10.60
N GLY A 18 -4.70 2.56 10.18
CA GLY A 18 -5.68 3.63 10.35
C GLY A 18 -6.86 3.61 9.37
N LEU A 19 -6.91 2.67 8.42
CA LEU A 19 -7.96 2.61 7.41
C LEU A 19 -9.03 1.59 7.76
N TYR A 20 -10.29 2.01 7.77
CA TYR A 20 -11.42 1.08 7.88
C TYR A 20 -11.88 0.56 6.51
N PHE A 21 -12.00 1.44 5.51
CA PHE A 21 -12.35 1.03 4.15
C PHE A 21 -11.69 1.98 3.16
N GLY A 22 -10.99 1.43 2.16
CA GLY A 22 -10.26 2.26 1.21
C GLY A 22 -9.10 1.52 0.55
N GLU A 23 -8.11 2.30 0.13
CA GLU A 23 -6.88 1.80 -0.48
C GLU A 23 -5.68 2.66 -0.10
N VAL A 24 -4.51 2.02 -0.06
CA VAL A 24 -3.21 2.70 -0.02
C VAL A 24 -2.48 2.36 -1.30
N VAL A 25 -2.05 3.37 -2.05
CA VAL A 25 -1.30 3.19 -3.28
C VAL A 25 0.14 3.62 -3.06
N LEU A 26 1.06 2.68 -3.22
CA LEU A 26 2.50 2.90 -3.13
C LEU A 26 3.05 3.05 -4.54
N ILE A 27 3.70 4.17 -4.84
CA ILE A 27 4.22 4.44 -6.18
C ILE A 27 5.74 4.46 -6.13
N ALA A 28 6.36 3.63 -6.95
CA ALA A 28 7.80 3.54 -7.07
C ALA A 28 8.29 3.96 -8.46
N GLN A 29 9.44 4.62 -8.49
CA GLN A 29 10.17 4.99 -9.70
C GLN A 29 11.66 4.72 -9.51
N ASN A 30 12.29 4.11 -10.51
CA ASN A 30 13.70 3.70 -10.48
C ASN A 30 14.08 2.88 -9.23
N GLY A 31 13.17 2.02 -8.76
CA GLY A 31 13.35 1.20 -7.56
C GLY A 31 13.35 1.99 -6.26
N VAL A 32 12.74 3.18 -6.24
CA VAL A 32 12.59 4.00 -5.04
C VAL A 32 11.10 4.30 -4.85
N LEU A 33 10.58 4.08 -3.65
CA LEU A 33 9.25 4.55 -3.28
C LEU A 33 9.27 6.08 -3.23
N ILE A 34 8.48 6.72 -4.09
CA ILE A 34 8.43 8.19 -4.19
C ILE A 34 7.14 8.77 -3.61
N GLN A 35 6.09 7.98 -3.48
CA GLN A 35 4.78 8.46 -3.08
C GLN A 35 3.94 7.37 -2.42
N VAL A 36 3.16 7.80 -1.42
CA VAL A 36 2.15 6.99 -0.73
C VAL A 36 0.85 7.77 -0.78
N GLU A 37 -0.16 7.23 -1.46
CA GLU A 37 -1.51 7.79 -1.52
C GLU A 37 -2.42 7.01 -0.59
N ARG A 38 -3.28 7.71 0.15
CA ARG A 38 -4.34 7.13 0.97
C ARG A 38 -5.68 7.61 0.45
N THR A 39 -6.53 6.68 0.04
CA THR A 39 -7.93 6.95 -0.30
C THR A 39 -8.82 6.25 0.70
N GLU A 40 -9.68 7.01 1.38
CA GLU A 40 -10.59 6.47 2.39
C GLU A 40 -12.04 6.64 1.96
N LYS A 41 -12.85 5.60 2.19
CA LYS A 41 -14.30 5.63 1.99
C LYS A 41 -14.97 5.51 3.35
N MET A 42 -15.44 6.63 3.88
CA MET A 42 -16.20 6.64 5.12
C MET A 42 -17.61 6.10 4.87
N ARG A 43 -17.94 4.98 5.52
CA ARG A 43 -19.30 4.43 5.49
C ARG A 43 -19.99 4.79 6.80
N VAL A 44 -21.10 5.50 6.69
CA VAL A 44 -22.03 5.70 7.80
C VAL A 44 -22.98 4.51 7.86
N HIS A 45 -22.81 3.65 8.86
CA HIS A 45 -23.84 2.67 9.18
C HIS A 45 -25.00 3.42 9.84
N PRO A 46 -26.27 3.20 9.42
CA PRO A 46 -27.41 3.90 10.02
C PRO A 46 -27.40 3.72 11.55
N TRP A 47 -27.12 4.81 12.27
CA TRP A 47 -27.23 4.92 13.73
C TRP A 47 -26.35 3.96 14.57
N GLN A 48 -25.39 3.25 13.95
CA GLN A 48 -24.48 2.31 14.65
C GLN A 48 -23.09 2.91 14.94
N GLY A 49 -22.89 4.19 14.67
CA GLY A 49 -21.64 4.91 14.93
C GLY A 49 -20.60 4.77 13.82
N ILE A 50 -19.39 5.26 14.09
CA ILE A 50 -18.25 5.20 13.17
C ILE A 50 -17.53 3.88 13.42
N PRO A 51 -17.48 2.98 12.44
CA PRO A 51 -16.76 1.72 12.61
C PRO A 51 -15.26 1.97 12.72
N LYS A 52 -14.58 1.17 13.55
CA LYS A 52 -13.14 1.25 13.78
C LYS A 52 -12.41 0.10 13.07
N PRO A 53 -11.18 0.31 12.59
CA PRO A 53 -10.35 -0.77 12.07
C PRO A 53 -10.17 -1.88 13.10
N ALA A 54 -10.19 -3.14 12.64
CA ALA A 54 -9.89 -4.29 13.48
C ALA A 54 -8.42 -4.25 13.94
N GLU A 55 -8.15 -4.73 15.15
CA GLU A 55 -6.79 -4.94 15.61
C GLU A 55 -6.14 -6.10 14.84
N TRP A 56 -4.91 -5.90 14.39
CA TRP A 56 -4.14 -6.95 13.73
C TRP A 56 -3.37 -7.76 14.75
N SER A 57 -3.39 -9.09 14.60
CA SER A 57 -2.46 -9.94 15.33
C SER A 57 -1.01 -9.66 14.89
N ASP A 58 -0.03 -9.92 15.77
CA ASP A 58 1.38 -9.79 15.41
C ASP A 58 1.76 -10.66 14.19
N VAL A 59 1.09 -11.82 14.03
CA VAL A 59 1.30 -12.70 12.88
C VAL A 59 0.84 -12.03 11.59
N THR A 60 -0.36 -11.44 11.61
CA THR A 60 -0.91 -10.67 10.48
C THR A 60 0.01 -9.51 10.12
N GLU A 61 0.45 -8.75 11.13
CA GLU A 61 1.33 -7.60 10.91
C GLU A 61 2.67 -8.01 10.31
N ARG A 62 3.33 -9.04 10.85
CA ARG A 62 4.60 -9.55 10.32
C ARG A 62 4.48 -10.05 8.89
N ASN A 63 3.39 -10.76 8.58
CA ASN A 63 3.16 -11.28 7.22
C ASN A 63 2.91 -10.14 6.23
N LEU A 64 2.15 -9.12 6.63
CA LEU A 64 1.88 -7.94 5.84
C LEU A 64 3.18 -7.15 5.55
N ARG A 65 4.01 -6.93 6.57
CA ARG A 65 5.34 -6.29 6.43
C ARG A 65 6.20 -7.00 5.40
N ARG A 66 6.40 -8.31 5.56
CA ARG A 66 7.20 -9.12 4.62
C ARG A 66 6.66 -9.07 3.19
N THR A 67 5.34 -9.07 3.04
CA THR A 67 4.70 -9.01 1.72
C THR A 67 4.97 -7.67 1.06
N ILE A 68 4.72 -6.56 1.76
CA ILE A 68 4.99 -5.21 1.24
C ILE A 68 6.46 -5.02 0.91
N GLU A 69 7.37 -5.46 1.77
CA GLU A 69 8.82 -5.42 1.51
C GLU A 69 9.18 -6.15 0.22
N ARG A 70 8.66 -7.38 0.03
CA ARG A 70 8.93 -8.19 -1.18
C ARG A 70 8.36 -7.55 -2.45
N GLU A 71 7.12 -7.07 -2.38
CA GLU A 71 6.47 -6.43 -3.53
C GLU A 71 7.19 -5.14 -3.92
N LEU A 72 7.54 -4.30 -2.95
CA LEU A 72 8.31 -3.09 -3.20
C LEU A 72 9.70 -3.40 -3.73
N ALA A 73 10.44 -4.35 -3.14
CA ALA A 73 11.80 -4.69 -3.54
C ALA A 73 11.94 -5.12 -5.01
N SER A 74 10.84 -5.57 -5.63
CA SER A 74 10.80 -5.95 -7.04
C SER A 74 10.13 -4.91 -7.95
N LEU A 75 9.55 -3.84 -7.40
CA LEU A 75 8.83 -2.81 -8.15
C LEU A 75 9.80 -1.68 -8.59
N TYR A 76 10.39 -1.82 -9.78
CA TYR A 76 11.29 -0.80 -10.32
C TYR A 76 10.54 0.47 -10.75
N TYR A 77 9.41 0.33 -11.44
CA TYR A 77 8.61 1.47 -11.86
C TYR A 77 7.14 1.05 -11.97
N GLY A 78 6.26 1.73 -11.23
CA GLY A 78 4.85 1.38 -11.18
C GLY A 78 4.20 1.67 -9.85
N ARG A 79 3.14 0.93 -9.53
CA ARG A 79 2.40 1.06 -8.28
C ARG A 79 2.00 -0.28 -7.68
N LEU A 80 1.91 -0.31 -6.35
CA LEU A 80 1.29 -1.36 -5.56
C LEU A 80 0.09 -0.75 -4.82
N SER A 81 -1.12 -1.16 -5.17
CA SER A 81 -2.36 -0.79 -4.51
C SER A 81 -2.73 -1.85 -3.47
N ILE A 82 -2.97 -1.42 -2.24
CA ILE A 82 -3.31 -2.28 -1.09
C ILE A 82 -4.74 -1.96 -0.68
N ILE A 83 -5.65 -2.93 -0.84
CA ILE A 83 -7.09 -2.72 -0.62
C ILE A 83 -7.47 -3.12 0.81
N VAL A 84 -8.05 -2.18 1.54
CA VAL A 84 -8.51 -2.38 2.92
C VAL A 84 -10.03 -2.40 2.96
N LYS A 85 -10.60 -3.46 3.55
CA LYS A 85 -12.04 -3.57 3.81
C LYS A 85 -12.25 -3.97 5.26
N GLN A 86 -13.09 -3.20 5.96
CA GLN A 86 -13.40 -3.40 7.37
C GLN A 86 -12.15 -3.55 8.26
N GLY A 87 -11.14 -2.70 8.02
CA GLY A 87 -9.87 -2.73 8.76
C GLY A 87 -8.91 -3.86 8.38
N THR A 88 -9.28 -4.72 7.42
CA THR A 88 -8.45 -5.84 6.99
C THR A 88 -7.90 -5.61 5.60
N VAL A 89 -6.62 -5.90 5.40
CA VAL A 89 -6.02 -5.95 4.06
C VAL A 89 -6.59 -7.17 3.33
N THR A 90 -7.28 -6.93 2.22
CA THR A 90 -7.99 -7.98 1.46
C THR A 90 -7.32 -8.35 0.17
N HIS A 91 -6.61 -7.40 -0.45
CA HIS A 91 -6.03 -7.61 -1.78
C HIS A 91 -4.84 -6.68 -2.03
N PHE A 92 -3.93 -7.14 -2.88
CA PHE A 92 -2.85 -6.36 -3.46
C PHE A 92 -3.01 -6.37 -4.97
N ASP A 93 -3.02 -5.19 -5.58
CA ASP A 93 -2.96 -5.04 -7.04
C ASP A 93 -1.63 -4.38 -7.39
N ARG A 94 -0.87 -5.02 -8.29
CA ARG A 94 0.45 -4.56 -8.71
C ARG A 94 0.40 -4.24 -10.18
N LEU A 95 0.81 -3.03 -10.52
CA LEU A 95 0.95 -2.57 -11.90
C LEU A 95 2.36 -2.07 -12.12
N GLU A 96 3.11 -2.80 -12.94
CA GLU A 96 4.42 -2.38 -13.43
C GLU A 96 4.26 -1.64 -14.75
N LYS A 97 4.99 -0.54 -14.92
CA LYS A 97 5.07 0.13 -16.23
C LYS A 97 6.50 0.03 -16.75
N GLN A 98 6.63 -0.25 -18.03
CA GLN A 98 7.90 -0.12 -18.73
C GLN A 98 8.06 1.30 -19.23
N ARG A 99 9.23 1.89 -18.99
CA ARG A 99 9.63 3.09 -19.73
C ARG A 99 10.07 2.62 -21.11
N PHE A 100 9.38 3.06 -22.16
CA PHE A 100 10.03 3.14 -23.45
C PHE A 100 11.22 4.08 -23.26
N MET A 101 12.42 3.67 -23.68
CA MET A 101 13.52 4.62 -23.79
C MET A 101 13.01 5.78 -24.66
N ASP A 102 13.44 7.01 -24.35
CA ASP A 102 13.29 8.17 -25.23
C ASP A 102 14.01 7.85 -26.55
N GLY A 103 13.35 7.06 -27.40
CA GLY A 103 13.72 6.78 -28.77
C GLY A 103 12.93 7.77 -29.59
N ASP A 104 13.66 8.73 -30.15
CA ASP A 104 13.27 9.70 -31.16
C ASP A 104 11.85 9.53 -31.69
N GLY A 105 11.06 10.60 -31.54
CA GLY A 105 9.72 10.69 -32.09
C GLY A 105 9.68 10.15 -33.52
N ILE A 106 8.65 9.35 -33.80
CA ILE A 106 8.31 8.92 -35.17
C ILE A 106 8.17 10.16 -36.06
#